data_AF-A0A944TJE1-F1
#
_entry.id   AF-A0A944TJE1-F1
#
_cell.length_a   1.000
_cell.length_b   1.000
_cell.length_c   1.000
_cell.angle_alpha   90.00
_cell.angle_beta   90.00
_cell.angle_gamma   90.00
#
_symmetry.space_group_name_H-M   'P 1'
#
loop_
_entity.id
_entity.type
_entity.pdbx_description
1 polymer ?
#
loop_
_entity_poly.entity_id
_entity_poly.type
_entity_poly.pdbx_seq_one_letter_code
_entity_poly.pdbx_strand_id
1 'polypeptide(L)' 'MEADAVKPLAAAIAIGVGALGPALGIGLLAGKAMEALGRNPEATGPVQQNMILALAFAEAIAIYA' A
#
# COMPACT_ATOMS: atom_id res chain seq x y z
N MET A 1 -30.76 -13.27 10.05
CA MET A 1 -29.69 -13.39 9.04
C MET A 1 -28.95 -14.66 9.36
N GLU A 2 -29.00 -15.67 8.49
CA GLU A 2 -28.30 -16.95 8.69
C GLU A 2 -26.81 -16.69 8.96
N ALA A 3 -26.23 -17.39 9.93
CA ALA A 3 -24.84 -17.19 10.36
C ALA A 3 -23.83 -17.35 9.20
N ASP A 4 -24.21 -18.11 8.17
CA ASP A 4 -23.42 -18.35 6.96
C ASP A 4 -23.27 -17.12 6.06
N ALA A 5 -24.21 -16.17 6.10
CA ALA A 5 -24.12 -14.93 5.30
C ALA A 5 -23.39 -13.80 6.04
N VAL A 6 -23.36 -13.85 7.38
CA VAL A 6 -22.75 -12.79 8.22
C VAL A 6 -21.23 -12.82 8.13
N LYS A 7 -20.63 -14.01 8.19
CA LYS A 7 -19.17 -14.20 8.15
C LYS A 7 -18.50 -13.70 6.86
N PRO A 8 -18.96 -14.07 5.65
CA PRO A 8 -18.34 -13.59 4.41
C PRO A 8 -18.53 -12.07 4.23
N LEU A 9 -19.68 -11.52 4.65
CA LEU A 9 -19.91 -10.08 4.60
C LEU A 9 -18.96 -9.32 5.53
N ALA A 10 -18.79 -9.79 6.77
CA ALA A 10 -17.87 -9.18 7.73
C ALA A 10 -16.41 -9.25 7.23
N ALA A 11 -16.00 -10.38 6.64
CA ALA A 11 -14.68 -10.52 6.04
C ALA A 11 -14.48 -9.56 4.85
N ALA A 12 -15.46 -9.43 3.96
CA ALA A 12 -15.38 -8.51 2.84
C ALA A 12 -15.24 -7.05 3.29
N ILE A 13 -15.97 -6.65 4.33
CA ILE A 13 -15.88 -5.30 4.90
C ILE A 13 -14.51 -5.07 5.56
N ALA A 14 -14.03 -6.03 6.36
CA ALA A 14 -12.72 -5.93 7.01
C ALA A 14 -11.60 -5.77 5.98
N ILE A 15 -11.60 -6.58 4.91
CA ILE A 15 -10.62 -6.49 3.83
C ILE A 15 -10.76 -5.16 3.08
N GLY A 16 -11.99 -4.79 2.67
CA GLY A 16 -12.22 -3.59 1.87
C GLY A 16 -11.85 -2.30 2.60
N VAL A 17 -12.17 -2.19 3.89
CA VAL A 17 -11.79 -1.03 4.72
C VAL A 17 -10.32 -1.10 5.10
N GLY A 18 -9.81 -2.28 5.46
CA GLY A 18 -8.41 -2.49 5.84
C GLY A 18 -7.43 -2.12 4.72
N ALA A 19 -7.80 -2.34 3.46
CA ALA A 19 -6.99 -2.00 2.29
C ALA A 19 -6.79 -0.49 2.08
N LEU A 20 -7.61 0.39 2.67
CA LEU A 20 -7.54 1.84 2.45
C LEU A 20 -6.23 2.44 2.97
N GLY A 21 -5.78 2.04 4.15
CA GLY A 21 -4.53 2.54 4.75
C GLY A 21 -3.30 2.22 3.88
N PRO A 22 -3.07 0.94 3.54
CA PRO A 22 -2.02 0.53 2.61
C PRO A 22 -2.10 1.21 1.26
N ALA A 23 -3.29 1.29 0.63
CA ALA A 23 -3.46 1.91 -0.67
C ALA A 23 -3.03 3.40 -0.66
N LEU A 24 -3.41 4.15 0.39
CA LEU A 24 -3.01 5.55 0.56
C LEU A 24 -1.50 5.68 0.82
N GLY A 25 -0.93 4.85 1.69
CA GLY A 25 0.49 4.88 2.02
C GLY A 25 1.37 4.58 0.80
N ILE A 26 1.04 3.50 0.07
CA ILE A 26 1.72 3.09 -1.16
C ILE A 26 1.60 4.16 -2.24
N GLY A 27 0.39 4.69 -2.46
CA GLY A 27 0.16 5.75 -3.45
C GLY A 27 0.97 7.01 -3.17
N LEU A 28 1.06 7.43 -1.90
CA LEU A 28 1.86 8.59 -1.50
C LEU A 28 3.36 8.35 -1.71
N LEU A 29 3.87 7.19 -1.29
CA LEU A 29 5.27 6.81 -1.47
C LEU A 29 5.67 6.80 -2.95
N ALA A 30 4.89 6.12 -3.78
CA ALA A 30 5.13 6.04 -5.21
C ALA A 30 5.04 7.42 -5.87
N GLY A 31 4.03 8.22 -5.53
CA GLY A 31 3.88 9.59 -6.04
C GLY A 31 5.09 10.47 -5.71
N LYS A 32 5.58 10.43 -4.46
CA LYS A 32 6.76 11.19 -4.05
C LYS A 32 8.04 10.71 -4.72
N ALA A 33 8.18 9.42 -4.95
CA ALA A 33 9.29 8.89 -5.74
C ALA A 33 9.25 9.43 -7.17
N MET A 34 8.08 9.42 -7.84
CA MET A 34 7.95 9.96 -9.19
C MET A 34 8.24 11.47 -9.25
N GLU A 35 7.77 12.26 -8.28
CA GLU A 35 8.14 13.68 -8.16
C GLU A 35 9.65 13.88 -8.02
N ALA A 36 10.33 13.07 -7.20
CA ALA A 36 11.77 13.15 -7.00
C ALA A 36 12.54 12.79 -8.27
N LEU A 37 12.15 11.71 -8.96
CA LEU A 37 12.74 11.28 -10.23
C LEU A 37 12.54 12.31 -11.34
N GLY A 38 11.36 12.92 -11.43
CA GLY A 38 11.09 13.97 -12.40
C GLY A 38 11.94 15.23 -12.20
N ARG A 39 12.33 15.53 -10.95
CA ARG A 39 13.23 16.64 -10.61
C ARG A 39 14.70 16.30 -10.78
N ASN A 40 15.09 15.06 -10.51
CA ASN A 40 16.46 14.60 -10.64
C ASN A 40 16.52 13.17 -11.25
N PRO A 41 16.56 13.07 -12.60
CA PRO A 41 16.61 11.77 -13.28
C PRO A 41 17.86 10.95 -12.97
N GLU A 42 18.98 11.59 -12.61
CA GLU A 42 20.23 10.90 -12.27
C GLU A 42 20.14 10.12 -10.95
N ALA A 43 19.17 10.46 -10.10
CA ALA A 43 18.91 9.78 -8.83
C ALA A 43 18.04 8.51 -8.97
N THR A 44 17.80 8.03 -10.19
CA THR A 44 16.88 6.90 -10.46
C THR A 44 17.19 5.65 -9.65
N GLY A 45 18.45 5.20 -9.65
CA GLY A 45 18.85 3.99 -8.93
C GLY A 45 18.52 4.06 -7.42
N PRO A 46 19.10 5.03 -6.68
CA PRO A 46 18.85 5.17 -5.24
C PRO A 46 17.38 5.38 -4.87
N VAL A 47 16.64 6.21 -5.63
CA VAL A 47 15.22 6.48 -5.35
C VAL A 47 14.37 5.23 -5.56
N GLN A 48 14.59 4.49 -6.67
CA GLN A 48 13.84 3.27 -6.93
C GLN A 48 14.12 2.19 -5.88
N GLN A 49 15.38 2.01 -5.48
CA GLN A 49 15.76 1.05 -4.43
C GLN A 49 15.07 1.36 -3.10
N ASN A 50 15.14 2.62 -2.65
CA ASN A 50 14.53 3.04 -1.38
C ASN A 50 13.00 2.97 -1.45
N MET A 51 12.40 3.32 -2.60
CA MET A 51 10.96 3.19 -2.83
C MET A 51 10.51 1.74 -2.69
N ILE A 52 11.17 0.79 -3.35
CA ILE A 52 10.82 -0.63 -3.27
C ILE A 52 10.89 -1.14 -1.83
N LEU A 53 11.93 -0.78 -1.09
CA LEU A 53 12.07 -1.17 0.32
C LEU A 53 10.93 -0.60 1.18
N ALA A 54 10.58 0.67 0.99
CA ALA A 54 9.49 1.30 1.71
C ALA A 54 8.13 0.68 1.36
N LEU A 55 7.90 0.36 0.09
CA LEU A 55 6.69 -0.34 -0.36
C LEU A 55 6.60 -1.74 0.25
N ALA A 56 7.71 -2.48 0.34
CA ALA A 56 7.73 -3.81 0.96
C ALA A 56 7.35 -3.75 2.45
N PHE A 57 7.79 -2.73 3.18
CA PHE A 57 7.35 -2.53 4.57
C PHE A 57 5.87 -2.13 4.67
N ALA A 58 5.37 -1.28 3.77
CA ALA A 58 3.97 -0.91 3.73
C ALA A 58 3.06 -2.12 3.45
N GLU A 59 3.46 -2.97 2.50
CA GLU A 59 2.81 -4.26 2.19
C GLU A 59 2.85 -5.22 3.38
N ALA A 60 3.99 -5.34 4.08
CA ALA A 60 4.08 -6.21 5.25
C ALA A 60 3.09 -5.81 6.35
N ILE A 61 2.98 -4.52 6.64
CA ILE A 61 2.00 -4.00 7.60
C ILE A 61 0.57 -4.29 7.14
N ALA A 62 0.29 -4.13 5.84
CA ALA A 62 -1.02 -4.41 5.25
C ALA A 62 -1.46 -5.87 5.41
N ILE A 63 -0.53 -6.82 5.26
CA ILE A 63 -0.82 -8.25 5.36
C ILE A 63 -1.08 -8.68 6.81
N TYR A 64 -0.43 -8.04 7.79
CA TYR A 64 -0.59 -8.38 9.21
C TYR A 64 -1.76 -7.68 9.92
N ALA A 65 -2.36 -6.65 9.28
CA ALA A 65 -3.51 -5.92 9.80
C ALA A 65 -4.83 -6.65 9.50
#